data_AF-R7TGC5-F1
#
_entry.id   AF-R7TGC5-F1
#
_cell.length_a   1.000
_cell.length_b   1.000
_cell.length_c   1.000
_cell.angle_alpha   90.00
_cell.angle_beta   90.00
_cell.angle_gamma   90.00
#
_symmetry.space_group_name_H-M   'P 1'
#
loop_
_entity.id
_entity.type
_entity.pdbx_description
1 polymer ?
#
loop_
_entity_poly.entity_id
_entity_poly.type
_entity_poly.pdbx_seq_one_letter_code
_entity_poly.pdbx_strand_id
1 'polypeptide(L)'
;MVYTYMWIHNWPDFDHMKLPHGLKACAKGERVLRLREYCSKIPKDQIINEGKKHVLDNHINLLAVDKYKLLFCEIPKSGTSSWKYLLMKLSSNSTEIKGGAHDPKVLRSHKITSMKKGDTIWDVAERYKDYHKVISVRHPLDRIISAYRDKMLDHPDTPMSRPLIQTMLKRRKSANITIHDP
;
A
#
# COMPACT_ATOMS: atom_id res chain seq x y z
N MET A 1 7.87 11.69 9.29
CA MET A 1 6.87 10.84 8.60
C MET A 1 5.59 11.66 8.54
N VAL A 2 5.32 12.28 7.39
CA VAL A 2 4.17 13.19 7.20
C VAL A 2 3.00 12.37 6.69
N TYR A 3 1.88 12.36 7.41
CA TYR A 3 0.65 11.68 7.02
C TYR A 3 -0.38 12.73 6.61
N THR A 4 -0.49 13.04 5.32
CA THR A 4 -1.58 13.85 4.78
C THR A 4 -2.68 12.94 4.24
N TYR A 5 -3.91 13.21 4.65
CA TYR A 5 -5.12 12.56 4.12
C TYR A 5 -5.74 13.51 3.10
N MET A 6 -6.01 13.01 1.90
CA MET A 6 -6.99 13.58 0.99
C MET A 6 -7.98 12.46 0.69
N TRP A 7 -9.14 12.50 1.34
CA TRP A 7 -10.29 11.68 1.00
C TRP A 7 -11.53 12.56 0.91
N ILE A 8 -12.28 12.26 -0.14
CA ILE A 8 -13.45 12.94 -0.66
C ILE A 8 -14.60 12.86 0.35
N HIS A 9 -15.35 13.94 0.44
CA HIS A 9 -16.47 14.21 1.35
C HIS A 9 -17.46 13.03 1.50
N ASN A 10 -18.00 12.89 2.73
CA ASN A 10 -19.04 11.96 3.20
C ASN A 10 -18.62 10.53 3.61
N TRP A 11 -17.65 10.42 4.51
CA TRP A 11 -17.58 9.27 5.42
C TRP A 11 -17.83 9.76 6.87
N PRO A 12 -18.77 9.19 7.64
CA PRO A 12 -19.04 9.65 9.00
C PRO A 12 -17.80 9.49 9.89
N ASP A 13 -17.53 10.50 10.72
CA ASP A 13 -16.44 10.51 11.69
C ASP A 13 -16.49 9.26 12.58
N PHE A 14 -15.56 8.33 12.36
CA PHE A 14 -15.43 7.12 13.16
C PHE A 14 -14.83 7.37 14.55
N ASP A 15 -14.36 8.58 14.83
CA ASP A 15 -13.79 8.93 16.14
C ASP A 15 -14.84 8.86 17.28
N HIS A 16 -16.13 8.78 16.94
CA HIS A 16 -17.23 8.70 17.91
C HIS A 16 -18.12 7.44 17.80
N MET A 17 -17.75 6.45 16.98
CA MET A 17 -18.56 5.22 16.89
C MET A 17 -18.37 4.36 18.14
N LYS A 18 -19.38 4.35 19.02
CA LYS A 18 -19.47 3.40 20.15
C LYS A 18 -19.65 2.00 19.58
N LEU A 19 -18.55 1.27 19.41
CA LEU A 19 -18.59 -0.14 19.08
C LEU A 19 -19.12 -0.94 20.29
N PRO A 20 -19.88 -2.02 20.05
CA PRO A 20 -20.42 -2.86 21.12
C PRO A 20 -19.31 -3.43 22.02
N HIS A 21 -19.66 -3.68 23.29
CA HIS A 21 -18.74 -3.95 24.39
C HIS A 21 -17.59 -4.89 24.03
N GLY A 22 -16.35 -4.37 24.12
CA GLY A 22 -15.11 -5.11 23.88
C GLY A 22 -14.41 -4.80 22.55
N LEU A 23 -15.11 -4.19 21.59
CA LEU A 23 -14.48 -3.72 20.35
C LEU A 23 -13.96 -2.29 20.55
N LYS A 24 -12.63 -2.11 20.56
CA LYS A 24 -12.04 -0.77 20.49
C LYS A 24 -12.00 -0.30 19.04
N ALA A 25 -12.56 0.87 18.77
CA ALA A 25 -12.31 1.55 17.51
C ALA A 25 -10.80 1.84 17.46
N CYS A 26 -10.13 1.41 16.40
CA CYS A 26 -8.69 1.55 16.32
C CYS A 26 -8.33 3.01 16.03
N ALA A 27 -8.16 3.79 17.10
CA ALA A 27 -7.90 5.21 17.03
C ALA A 27 -6.57 5.48 16.31
N LYS A 28 -6.55 6.55 15.51
CA LYS A 28 -5.36 6.95 14.73
C LYS A 28 -4.12 7.13 15.62
N GLY A 29 -4.30 7.70 16.83
CA GLY A 29 -3.24 7.89 17.81
C GLY A 29 -2.64 6.58 18.30
N GLU A 30 -3.46 5.58 18.62
CA GLU A 30 -2.99 4.27 19.11
C GLU A 30 -2.12 3.55 18.08
N ARG A 31 -2.48 3.61 16.79
CA ARG A 31 -1.67 3.01 15.71
C ARG A 31 -0.28 3.63 15.64
N VAL A 32 -0.19 4.95 15.76
CA VAL A 32 1.09 5.67 15.70
C VAL A 32 1.95 5.33 16.92
N LEU A 33 1.36 5.28 18.11
CA LEU A 33 2.07 4.90 19.33
C LEU A 33 2.63 3.48 19.24
N ARG A 34 1.79 2.53 18.81
CA ARG A 34 2.20 1.13 18.67
C ARG A 34 3.31 0.93 17.64
N LEU A 35 3.23 1.65 16.51
CA LEU A 35 4.28 1.62 15.51
C LEU A 35 5.61 2.15 16.07
N ARG A 36 5.58 3.27 16.79
CA ARG A 36 6.78 3.84 17.43
C ARG A 36 7.38 2.89 18.46
N GLU A 37 6.53 2.28 19.29
CA GLU A 37 6.96 1.32 20.31
C GLU A 37 7.61 0.07 19.70
N TYR A 38 7.07 -0.44 18.59
CA TYR A 38 7.66 -1.56 17.88
C TYR A 38 8.99 -1.17 17.23
N CYS A 39 9.01 -0.02 16.53
CA CYS A 39 10.21 0.46 15.85
C CYS A 39 11.34 0.82 16.84
N SER A 40 11.05 1.24 18.08
CA SER A 40 12.09 1.53 19.07
C SER A 40 12.84 0.30 19.56
N LYS A 41 12.29 -0.90 19.35
CA LYS A 41 12.90 -2.17 19.76
C LYS A 41 13.88 -2.72 18.71
N ILE A 42 13.95 -2.12 17.52
CA ILE A 42 14.77 -2.62 16.41
C ILE A 42 15.95 -1.67 16.17
N PRO A 43 17.20 -2.16 16.23
CA PRO A 43 18.38 -1.39 15.87
C PRO A 43 18.30 -0.82 14.45
N LYS A 44 18.80 0.42 14.25
CA LYS A 44 18.70 1.12 12.95
C LYS A 44 19.45 0.39 11.83
N ASP A 45 20.59 -0.18 12.13
CA ASP A 45 21.41 -0.99 11.23
C ASP A 45 20.67 -2.27 10.80
N GLN A 46 19.96 -2.92 11.74
CA GLN A 46 19.10 -4.06 11.43
C GLN A 46 17.94 -3.66 10.51
N ILE A 47 17.25 -2.55 10.80
CA ILE A 47 16.17 -2.01 9.94
C ILE A 47 16.68 -1.79 8.50
N ILE A 48 17.88 -1.21 8.38
CA ILE A 48 18.49 -0.93 7.08
C ILE A 48 18.83 -2.22 6.34
N ASN A 49 19.41 -3.21 7.01
CA ASN A 49 19.84 -4.46 6.37
C ASN A 49 18.65 -5.36 6.00
N GLU A 50 17.66 -5.51 6.88
CA GLU A 50 16.43 -6.24 6.59
C GLU A 50 15.63 -5.53 5.50
N GLY A 51 15.50 -4.20 5.57
CA GLY A 51 14.84 -3.39 4.56
C GLY A 51 15.43 -3.59 3.17
N LYS A 52 16.77 -3.54 3.04
CA LYS A 52 17.48 -3.85 1.79
C LYS A 52 17.15 -5.25 1.29
N LYS A 53 17.25 -6.26 2.15
CA LYS A 53 16.97 -7.66 1.79
C LYS A 53 15.56 -7.82 1.27
N HIS A 54 14.56 -7.27 1.97
CA HIS A 54 13.16 -7.35 1.54
C HIS A 54 12.88 -6.65 0.21
N VAL A 55 13.59 -5.56 -0.12
CA VAL A 55 13.48 -4.90 -1.42
C VAL A 55 14.10 -5.77 -2.52
N LEU A 56 15.30 -6.31 -2.31
CA LEU A 56 16.02 -7.13 -3.28
C LEU A 56 15.33 -8.47 -3.56
N ASP A 57 14.67 -9.03 -2.53
CA ASP A 57 13.86 -10.25 -2.62
C ASP A 57 12.46 -9.98 -3.21
N ASN A 58 12.15 -8.72 -3.57
CA ASN A 58 10.83 -8.26 -4.03
C ASN A 58 9.68 -8.52 -3.04
N HIS A 59 9.97 -8.64 -1.74
CA HIS A 59 8.97 -8.74 -0.69
C HIS A 59 8.23 -7.42 -0.45
N ILE A 60 8.87 -6.29 -0.75
CA ILE A 60 8.30 -4.94 -0.59
C ILE A 60 8.46 -4.15 -1.88
N ASN A 61 7.36 -3.57 -2.35
CA ASN A 61 7.37 -2.65 -3.49
C ASN A 61 7.56 -1.22 -2.98
N LEU A 62 8.72 -0.62 -3.26
CA LEU A 62 9.00 0.77 -2.96
C LEU A 62 9.10 1.59 -4.24
N LEU A 63 8.44 2.76 -4.25
CA LEU A 63 8.64 3.79 -5.25
C LEU A 63 9.56 4.87 -4.69
N ALA A 64 10.61 5.19 -5.43
CA ALA A 64 11.55 6.25 -5.12
C ALA A 64 11.18 7.53 -5.89
N VAL A 65 11.21 8.66 -5.17
CA VAL A 65 11.09 10.01 -5.73
C VAL A 65 12.30 10.81 -5.28
N ASP A 66 13.37 10.73 -6.07
CA ASP A 66 14.70 11.24 -5.72
C ASP A 66 14.69 12.75 -5.42
N LYS A 67 13.87 13.53 -6.16
CA LYS A 67 13.68 14.99 -5.96
C LYS A 67 13.35 15.36 -4.51
N TYR A 68 12.58 14.52 -3.82
CA TYR A 68 12.16 14.77 -2.43
C TYR A 68 12.82 13.83 -1.43
N LYS A 69 13.79 13.01 -1.88
CA LYS A 69 14.37 11.92 -1.11
C LYS A 69 13.29 11.11 -0.38
N LEU A 70 12.31 10.60 -1.14
CA LEU A 70 11.13 9.91 -0.60
C LEU A 70 11.04 8.48 -1.12
N LEU A 71 10.74 7.54 -0.22
CA LEU A 71 10.39 6.15 -0.52
C LEU A 71 8.94 5.90 -0.13
N PHE A 72 8.09 5.57 -1.08
CA PHE A 72 6.69 5.24 -0.86
C PHE A 72 6.46 3.73 -0.96
N CYS A 73 5.98 3.12 0.11
CA CYS A 73 5.65 1.70 0.16
C CYS A 73 4.26 1.43 -0.44
N GLU A 74 4.24 0.64 -1.51
CA GLU A 74 3.02 0.27 -2.20
C GLU A 74 2.30 -0.88 -1.50
N ILE A 75 1.29 -0.52 -0.70
CA ILE A 75 0.41 -1.50 -0.07
C ILE A 75 -0.92 -1.57 -0.83
N PRO A 76 -1.27 -2.68 -1.50
CA PRO A 76 -2.49 -2.76 -2.29
C PRO A 76 -3.75 -2.38 -1.49
N LYS A 77 -4.65 -1.63 -2.13
CA LYS A 77 -5.94 -1.18 -1.57
C LYS A 77 -5.85 -0.30 -0.32
N SER A 78 -4.70 0.35 -0.10
CA SER A 78 -4.49 1.33 0.97
C SER A 78 -4.58 2.80 0.49
N GLY A 79 -5.14 3.04 -0.70
CA GLY A 79 -5.11 4.36 -1.35
C GLY A 79 -3.85 4.62 -2.20
N THR A 80 -3.16 3.55 -2.62
CA THR A 80 -1.92 3.63 -3.40
C THR A 80 -2.05 4.46 -4.67
N SER A 81 -3.14 4.32 -5.43
CA SER A 81 -3.35 5.07 -6.69
C SER A 81 -3.40 6.57 -6.44
N SER A 82 -4.12 7.02 -5.42
CA SER A 82 -4.19 8.43 -5.02
C SER A 82 -2.82 8.98 -4.64
N TRP A 83 -2.04 8.22 -3.85
CA TRP A 83 -0.67 8.59 -3.51
C TRP A 83 0.24 8.68 -4.74
N LYS A 84 0.13 7.74 -5.68
CA LYS A 84 0.92 7.80 -6.92
C LYS A 84 0.57 9.04 -7.75
N TYR A 85 -0.71 9.37 -7.90
CA TYR A 85 -1.12 10.60 -8.58
C TYR A 85 -0.59 11.86 -7.88
N LEU A 86 -0.64 11.91 -6.55
CA LEU A 86 -0.03 12.99 -5.77
C LEU A 86 1.48 13.09 -6.04
N LEU A 87 2.20 11.98 -5.95
CA LEU A 87 3.65 11.94 -6.20
C LEU A 87 3.99 12.33 -7.65
N MET A 88 3.19 11.90 -8.62
CA MET A 88 3.34 12.28 -10.03
C MET A 88 3.25 13.79 -10.19
N LYS A 89 2.20 14.40 -9.60
CA LYS A 89 1.99 15.86 -9.63
C LYS A 89 3.14 16.63 -8.96
N LEU A 90 3.59 16.16 -7.80
CA LEU A 90 4.70 16.80 -7.07
C LEU A 90 6.04 16.65 -7.80
N SER A 91 6.28 15.52 -8.46
CA SER A 91 7.56 15.23 -9.10
C SER A 91 7.73 16.03 -10.40
N SER A 92 6.70 16.07 -11.25
CA SER A 92 6.78 16.72 -12.57
C SER A 92 6.49 18.22 -12.57
N ASN A 93 6.05 18.81 -11.45
CA ASN A 93 5.48 20.18 -11.39
C ASN A 93 4.36 20.42 -12.44
N SER A 94 3.77 19.36 -12.99
CA SER A 94 2.71 19.45 -14.00
C SER A 94 1.36 19.65 -13.33
N THR A 95 0.53 20.52 -13.90
CA THR A 95 -0.88 20.67 -13.50
C THR A 95 -1.73 19.51 -14.01
N GLU A 96 -1.31 18.84 -15.09
CA GLU A 96 -1.98 17.69 -15.70
C GLU A 96 -1.24 16.38 -15.41
N ILE A 97 -1.99 15.35 -15.04
CA ILE A 97 -1.48 13.98 -14.92
C ILE A 97 -2.00 13.20 -16.13
N LYS A 98 -1.08 12.75 -17.01
CA LYS A 98 -1.40 11.91 -18.16
C LYS A 98 -0.97 10.46 -17.89
N GLY A 99 -1.88 9.52 -18.15
CA GLY A 99 -1.63 8.08 -18.02
C GLY A 99 -2.05 7.47 -16.68
N GLY A 100 -2.01 6.14 -16.62
CA GLY A 100 -2.41 5.38 -15.44
C GLY A 100 -1.33 5.34 -14.37
N ALA A 101 -1.71 5.56 -13.11
CA ALA A 101 -0.80 5.48 -11.95
C ALA A 101 -0.12 4.11 -11.76
N HIS A 102 -0.59 3.07 -12.44
CA HIS A 102 -0.01 1.72 -12.35
C HIS A 102 0.92 1.36 -13.51
N ASP A 103 1.07 2.23 -14.52
CA ASP A 103 1.97 2.00 -15.64
C ASP A 103 3.41 2.41 -15.26
N PRO A 104 4.39 1.48 -15.27
CA PRO A 104 5.78 1.78 -14.98
C PRO A 104 6.40 2.83 -15.92
N LYS A 105 5.98 2.90 -17.20
CA LYS A 105 6.47 3.90 -18.15
C LYS A 105 5.99 5.29 -17.77
N VAL A 106 4.73 5.40 -17.37
CA VAL A 106 4.11 6.66 -16.90
C VAL A 106 4.76 7.12 -15.60
N LEU A 107 5.02 6.22 -14.65
CA LEU A 107 5.73 6.59 -13.42
C LEU A 107 7.15 7.09 -13.70
N ARG A 108 7.90 6.41 -14.58
CA ARG A 108 9.26 6.84 -14.98
C ARG A 108 9.27 8.19 -15.68
N SER A 109 8.28 8.49 -16.52
CA SER A 109 8.19 9.82 -17.17
C SER A 109 8.01 10.94 -16.16
N HIS A 110 7.43 10.64 -14.99
CA HIS A 110 7.31 11.54 -13.85
C HIS A 110 8.49 11.43 -12.86
N LYS A 111 9.61 10.84 -13.25
CA LYS A 111 10.80 10.65 -12.39
C LYS A 111 10.51 9.85 -11.11
N ILE A 112 9.53 8.95 -11.17
CA ILE A 112 9.22 7.99 -10.11
C ILE A 112 9.76 6.63 -10.56
N THR A 113 10.71 6.10 -9.82
CA THR A 113 11.32 4.80 -10.10
C THR A 113 10.87 3.77 -9.08
N SER A 114 10.77 2.51 -9.47
CA SER A 114 10.51 1.43 -8.53
C SER A 114 11.85 0.86 -8.09
N MET A 115 12.07 0.71 -6.80
CA MET A 115 13.20 -0.04 -6.28
C MET A 115 12.95 -1.53 -6.54
N LYS A 116 13.82 -2.18 -7.31
CA LYS A 116 13.61 -3.58 -7.74
C LYS A 116 14.90 -4.37 -7.77
N LYS A 117 14.75 -5.69 -7.82
CA LYS A 117 15.82 -6.64 -8.16
C LYS A 117 16.48 -6.23 -9.49
N GLY A 118 17.69 -5.69 -9.40
CA GLY A 118 18.43 -5.10 -10.53
C GLY A 118 19.08 -3.75 -10.20
N ASP A 119 18.58 -3.04 -9.19
CA ASP A 119 19.28 -1.87 -8.62
C ASP A 119 20.54 -2.33 -7.90
N THR A 120 21.59 -1.49 -7.88
CA THR A 120 22.78 -1.85 -7.11
C THR A 120 22.44 -1.89 -5.62
N ILE A 121 23.06 -2.82 -4.89
CA ILE A 121 22.93 -2.89 -3.43
C ILE A 121 23.26 -1.54 -2.79
N TRP A 122 24.21 -0.81 -3.37
CA TRP A 122 24.61 0.53 -2.96
C TRP A 122 23.48 1.56 -3.15
N ASP A 123 22.83 1.60 -4.32
CA ASP A 123 21.70 2.51 -4.57
C ASP A 123 20.52 2.24 -3.63
N VAL A 124 20.20 0.96 -3.40
CA VAL A 124 19.14 0.56 -2.48
C VAL A 124 19.50 0.98 -1.06
N ALA A 125 20.74 0.75 -0.65
CA ALA A 125 21.22 1.06 0.69
C ALA A 125 21.23 2.57 0.98
N GLU A 126 21.72 3.37 0.05
CA GLU A 126 21.81 4.82 0.17
C GLU A 126 20.41 5.43 0.25
N ARG A 127 19.52 5.10 -0.70
CA ARG A 127 18.13 5.56 -0.64
C ARG A 127 17.44 5.11 0.63
N TYR A 128 17.58 3.83 1.02
CA TYR A 128 16.93 3.33 2.24
C TYR A 128 17.50 3.95 3.52
N LYS A 129 18.74 4.43 3.53
CA LYS A 129 19.30 5.17 4.67
C LYS A 129 18.77 6.60 4.70
N ASP A 130 18.89 7.33 3.59
CA ASP A 130 18.78 8.79 3.58
C ASP A 130 17.39 9.32 3.21
N TYR A 131 16.53 8.47 2.66
CA TYR A 131 15.21 8.92 2.19
C TYR A 131 14.16 8.82 3.30
N HIS A 132 13.13 9.65 3.20
CA HIS A 132 11.95 9.61 4.03
C HIS A 132 11.04 8.46 3.59
N LYS A 133 10.74 7.54 4.50
CA LYS A 133 9.86 6.39 4.23
C LYS A 133 8.41 6.77 4.53
N VAL A 134 7.53 6.57 3.56
CA VAL A 134 6.10 6.84 3.65
C VAL A 134 5.35 5.56 3.36
N ILE A 135 4.36 5.28 4.20
CA ILE A 135 3.49 4.12 4.09
C ILE A 135 2.04 4.58 4.24
N SER A 136 1.20 4.23 3.27
CA SER A 136 -0.25 4.38 3.39
C SER A 136 -0.82 3.11 3.98
N VAL A 137 -1.59 3.24 5.06
CA VAL A 137 -2.24 2.10 5.73
C VAL A 137 -3.76 2.32 5.77
N ARG A 138 -4.49 1.21 5.70
CA ARG A 138 -5.94 1.16 5.82
C ARG A 138 -6.31 0.00 6.73
N HIS A 139 -7.48 0.07 7.38
CA HIS A 139 -7.99 -1.00 8.23
C HIS A 139 -7.96 -2.35 7.48
N PRO A 140 -7.43 -3.44 8.08
CA PRO A 140 -7.23 -4.70 7.37
C PRO A 140 -8.51 -5.28 6.76
N LEU A 141 -9.64 -5.23 7.48
CA LEU A 141 -10.93 -5.74 6.96
C LEU A 141 -11.40 -4.93 5.74
N ASP A 142 -11.28 -3.60 5.79
CA ASP A 142 -11.67 -2.75 4.66
C ASP A 142 -10.78 -3.00 3.44
N ARG A 143 -9.49 -3.29 3.65
CA ARG A 143 -8.57 -3.66 2.57
C ARG A 143 -9.01 -4.97 1.92
N ILE A 144 -9.40 -5.96 2.70
CA ILE A 144 -9.87 -7.26 2.21
C ILE A 144 -11.17 -7.07 1.43
N ILE A 145 -12.15 -6.34 1.99
CA ILE A 145 -13.43 -6.06 1.31
C ILE A 145 -13.19 -5.29 0.00
N SER A 146 -12.31 -4.28 0.02
CA SER A 146 -11.96 -3.53 -1.18
C SER A 146 -11.26 -4.38 -2.24
N ALA A 147 -10.40 -5.32 -1.83
CA ALA A 147 -9.76 -6.26 -2.75
C ALA A 147 -10.77 -7.26 -3.32
N TYR A 148 -11.69 -7.76 -2.50
CA TYR A 148 -12.74 -8.68 -2.92
C TYR A 148 -13.63 -8.04 -3.97
N ARG A 149 -14.19 -6.84 -3.71
CA ARG A 149 -15.02 -6.13 -4.69
C ARG A 149 -14.29 -5.90 -6.01
N ASP A 150 -13.08 -5.36 -5.94
CA ASP A 150 -12.26 -5.07 -7.11
C ASP A 150 -11.92 -6.32 -7.95
N LYS A 151 -11.54 -7.43 -7.30
CA LYS A 151 -11.04 -8.61 -8.01
C LYS A 151 -12.10 -9.66 -8.32
N MET A 152 -13.16 -9.74 -7.52
CA MET A 152 -14.19 -10.77 -7.63
C MET A 152 -15.47 -10.25 -8.27
N LEU A 153 -15.80 -8.96 -8.12
CA LEU A 153 -17.05 -8.39 -8.62
C LEU A 153 -16.81 -7.48 -9.83
N ASP A 154 -15.94 -6.48 -9.69
CA ASP A 154 -15.76 -5.43 -10.70
C ASP A 154 -14.87 -5.90 -11.86
N HIS A 155 -13.82 -6.67 -11.55
CA HIS A 155 -12.82 -7.11 -12.54
C HIS A 155 -12.50 -8.62 -12.44
N PRO A 156 -13.51 -9.52 -12.56
CA PRO A 156 -13.32 -10.96 -12.40
C PRO A 156 -12.49 -11.60 -13.51
N ASP A 157 -12.57 -11.05 -14.73
CA ASP A 157 -11.95 -11.65 -15.91
C ASP A 157 -10.51 -11.23 -16.16
N THR A 158 -9.92 -10.40 -15.29
CA THR A 158 -8.52 -10.01 -15.48
C THR A 158 -7.60 -11.23 -15.35
N PRO A 159 -6.48 -11.28 -16.10
CA PRO A 159 -5.53 -12.39 -16.02
C PRO A 159 -5.03 -12.68 -14.61
N MET A 160 -5.02 -11.66 -13.74
CA MET A 160 -4.62 -11.79 -12.34
C MET A 160 -5.74 -12.35 -11.45
N SER A 161 -7.00 -11.91 -11.65
CA SER A 161 -8.15 -12.35 -10.84
C SER A 161 -8.60 -13.77 -11.20
N ARG A 162 -8.63 -14.08 -12.49
CA ARG A 162 -9.30 -15.28 -13.02
C ARG A 162 -8.76 -16.60 -12.44
N PRO A 163 -7.44 -16.85 -12.33
CA PRO A 163 -6.93 -18.10 -11.74
C PRO A 163 -7.27 -18.25 -10.24
N LEU A 164 -7.27 -17.12 -9.52
CA LEU A 164 -7.60 -17.07 -8.10
C LEU A 164 -9.07 -17.41 -7.87
N ILE A 165 -9.98 -16.79 -8.62
CA ILE A 165 -11.42 -17.09 -8.59
C ILE A 165 -11.66 -18.55 -8.88
N GLN A 166 -11.07 -19.10 -9.94
CA GLN A 166 -11.26 -20.52 -10.30
C GLN A 166 -10.80 -21.46 -9.18
N THR A 167 -9.64 -21.19 -8.57
CA THR A 167 -9.15 -21.96 -7.42
C THR A 167 -10.12 -21.88 -6.23
N MET A 168 -10.62 -20.69 -5.92
CA MET A 168 -11.60 -20.48 -4.85
C MET A 168 -12.90 -21.22 -5.10
N LEU A 169 -13.44 -21.17 -6.32
CA LEU A 169 -14.66 -21.89 -6.71
C LEU A 169 -14.48 -23.40 -6.63
N LYS A 170 -13.33 -23.93 -7.06
CA LYS A 170 -13.00 -25.36 -6.92
C LYS A 170 -12.99 -25.79 -5.46
N ARG A 171 -12.28 -25.03 -4.60
CA ARG A 171 -12.23 -25.31 -3.15
C ARG A 171 -13.60 -25.23 -2.49
N ARG A 172 -14.42 -24.24 -2.87
CA ARG A 172 -15.80 -24.11 -2.36
C ARG A 172 -16.64 -25.33 -2.70
N LYS A 173 -16.60 -25.81 -3.95
CA LYS A 173 -17.31 -27.02 -4.38
C LYS A 173 -16.85 -28.25 -3.60
N SER A 174 -15.54 -28.42 -3.42
CA SER A 174 -14.99 -29.54 -2.63
C SER A 174 -15.35 -29.49 -1.15
N ALA A 175 -15.52 -28.30 -0.57
CA ALA A 175 -15.90 -28.12 0.83
C ALA A 175 -17.42 -28.14 1.07
N ASN A 176 -18.22 -28.33 0.01
CA ASN A 176 -19.69 -28.32 0.07
C ASN A 176 -20.30 -27.07 0.74
N ILE A 177 -19.63 -25.92 0.61
CA ILE A 177 -20.07 -24.66 1.24
C ILE A 177 -21.16 -24.03 0.37
N THR A 178 -22.40 -24.13 0.82
CA THR A 178 -23.52 -23.32 0.34
C THR A 178 -23.48 -21.95 1.00
N ILE A 179 -23.47 -20.89 0.18
CA ILE A 179 -23.70 -19.53 0.67
C ILE A 179 -25.18 -19.31 0.35
N HIS A 180 -26.00 -19.24 1.39
CA HIS A 180 -27.33 -18.68 1.23
C HIS A 180 -27.13 -17.19 1.02
N ASP A 181 -27.52 -16.67 -0.14
CA ASP A 181 -27.62 -15.22 -0.33
C ASP A 181 -28.63 -14.69 0.70
N PRO A 182 -28.32 -13.60 1.42
CA PRO A 182 -29.26 -12.94 2.31
C PRO A 182 -30.41 -12.26 1.54
#